data_AF-A0A0T6AZX1-F1
#
_entry.id   AF-A0A0T6AZX1-F1
#
_cell.length_a   1.000
_cell.length_b   1.000
_cell.length_c   1.000
_cell.angle_alpha   90.00
_cell.angle_beta   90.00
_cell.angle_gamma   90.00
#
_symmetry.space_group_name_H-M   'P 1'
#
loop_
_entity.id
_entity.type
_entity.pdbx_description
1 polymer ?
#
loop_
_entity_poly.entity_id
_entity_poly.type
_entity_poly.pdbx_seq_one_letter_code
_entity_poly.pdbx_strand_id
1 'polypeptide(L)'
;MIPIRYTRNLFLRTMCVVYLFAFISFYIQIPGLYGDNGILPAKAVLENSKHKSFSAKVHYQPTLLWLSPYLGLDTNYALDFLALLGSFLAFTGFISQKFCAIPLFAGLWSLYFSLYQVGQIFVNSQWDNLLLEAGFLALLVAPLIPGKRHGSKGSPRDYISLWLVRWLLFRFLLSSGLVKLLNGCPKFWNLTALNYFFETTVLPTPLSWYAHHIPTWILRLTTVFALASEIVLPFLFFVPLRSVRITGFVIQLFLQIAVYLTGNFNFLNLLMTTMLITLLDDQFFFGKSRKSNDSAILGIFGALINMLLHGVVIYGVVIFYNIKFTGTQIEASVGFTRDQLNNVAKTGLLYSTYIGLASLGFTVARAIASSILDSNNKFLQKLLSFLYTVFFAIIAATIFFASTVPLSSLHAATNTTIAPSVRTVYNRLSKLHIVNKYGLFDKITGINGRPEIIIEGANNIEGPWLEYNFLYKPGNVNNSLPFVGTFRIFWRKQIVAV
;
A
#
# COMPACT_ATOMS: atom_id res chain seq x y z
N MET A 1 1.81 -16.47 23.21
CA MET A 1 1.79 -15.96 21.82
C MET A 1 3.20 -16.04 21.25
N ILE A 2 3.33 -16.19 19.93
CA ILE A 2 4.64 -16.16 19.25
C ILE A 2 5.15 -14.72 19.29
N PRO A 3 6.39 -14.45 19.74
CA PRO A 3 6.93 -13.09 19.77
C PRO A 3 6.92 -12.45 18.38
N ILE A 4 6.60 -11.15 18.34
CA ILE A 4 6.48 -10.33 17.11
C ILE A 4 7.28 -9.02 17.20
N ARG A 5 8.17 -8.91 18.20
CA ARG A 5 8.87 -7.66 18.48
C ARG A 5 9.87 -7.34 17.38
N TYR A 6 10.62 -8.33 16.91
CA TYR A 6 11.56 -8.13 15.81
C TYR A 6 10.81 -7.79 14.53
N THR A 7 9.73 -8.50 14.26
CA THR A 7 8.82 -8.25 13.12
C THR A 7 8.30 -6.82 13.13
N ARG A 8 7.79 -6.35 14.28
CA ARG A 8 7.35 -4.96 14.48
C ARG A 8 8.47 -3.96 14.23
N ASN A 9 9.65 -4.21 14.78
CA ASN A 9 10.81 -3.34 14.63
C ASN A 9 11.27 -3.25 13.16
N LEU A 10 11.30 -4.40 12.46
CA LEU A 10 11.62 -4.47 11.04
C LEU A 10 10.60 -3.70 10.19
N PHE A 11 9.30 -3.84 10.49
CA PHE A 11 8.24 -3.03 9.86
C PHE A 11 8.50 -1.52 10.05
N LEU A 12 8.81 -1.07 11.27
CA LEU A 12 9.07 0.35 11.54
C LEU A 12 10.31 0.86 10.78
N ARG A 13 11.41 0.10 10.74
CA ARG A 13 12.61 0.49 9.98
C ARG A 13 12.37 0.52 8.48
N THR A 14 11.65 -0.44 7.94
CA THR A 14 11.30 -0.48 6.51
C THR A 14 10.33 0.65 6.13
N MET A 15 9.39 1.02 7.03
CA MET A 15 8.59 2.24 6.86
C MET A 15 9.46 3.51 6.80
N CYS A 16 10.53 3.58 7.59
CA CYS A 16 11.48 4.71 7.50
C CYS A 16 12.17 4.75 6.13
N VAL A 17 12.53 3.60 5.55
CA VAL A 17 13.08 3.54 4.18
C VAL A 17 12.06 4.06 3.16
N VAL A 18 10.79 3.66 3.25
CA VAL A 18 9.73 4.15 2.37
C VAL A 18 9.59 5.68 2.47
N TYR A 19 9.56 6.23 3.68
CA TYR A 19 9.53 7.68 3.88
C TYR A 19 10.77 8.38 3.32
N LEU A 20 11.95 7.80 3.48
CA LEU A 20 13.19 8.35 2.94
C LEU A 20 13.11 8.49 1.41
N PHE A 21 12.69 7.45 0.70
CA PHE A 21 12.46 7.52 -0.75
C PHE A 21 11.38 8.55 -1.10
N ALA A 22 10.28 8.59 -0.35
CA ALA A 22 9.20 9.53 -0.59
C ALA A 22 9.64 11.00 -0.44
N PHE A 23 10.39 11.34 0.60
CA PHE A 23 10.87 12.70 0.86
C PHE A 23 12.01 13.13 -0.08
N ILE A 24 13.02 12.28 -0.29
CA ILE A 24 14.11 12.57 -1.24
C ILE A 24 13.53 12.80 -2.63
N SER A 25 12.61 11.92 -3.04
CA SER A 25 11.99 12.05 -4.33
C SER A 25 11.12 13.30 -4.45
N PHE A 26 10.48 13.74 -3.37
CA PHE A 26 9.75 15.00 -3.35
C PHE A 26 10.70 16.18 -3.48
N TYR A 27 11.80 16.19 -2.70
CA TYR A 27 12.82 17.24 -2.70
C TYR A 27 13.36 17.55 -4.10
N ILE A 28 13.77 16.50 -4.83
CA ILE A 28 14.30 16.65 -6.21
C ILE A 28 13.30 17.32 -7.16
N GLN A 29 12.00 17.17 -6.89
CA GLN A 29 10.95 17.68 -7.77
C GLN A 29 10.41 19.06 -7.38
N ILE A 30 10.71 19.56 -6.18
CA ILE A 30 10.21 20.84 -5.71
C ILE A 30 10.48 21.96 -6.72
N PRO A 31 11.73 22.17 -7.19
CA PRO A 31 12.02 23.29 -8.08
C PRO A 31 11.21 23.29 -9.38
N GLY A 32 10.98 22.10 -9.97
CA GLY A 32 10.28 21.96 -11.25
C GLY A 32 8.75 21.92 -11.15
N LEU A 33 8.21 21.43 -10.03
CA LEU A 33 6.76 21.24 -9.89
C LEU A 33 6.09 22.29 -9.00
N TYR A 34 6.70 22.62 -7.86
CA TYR A 34 6.04 23.35 -6.77
C TYR A 34 6.71 24.68 -6.42
N GLY A 35 7.95 24.87 -6.84
CA GLY A 35 8.67 26.12 -6.67
C GLY A 35 7.98 27.28 -7.39
N ASP A 36 8.47 28.49 -7.18
CA ASP A 36 7.83 29.70 -7.72
C ASP A 36 7.80 29.72 -9.26
N ASN A 37 8.78 29.09 -9.91
CA ASN A 37 8.86 28.88 -11.36
C ASN A 37 8.41 27.47 -11.79
N GLY A 38 7.80 26.71 -10.87
CA GLY A 38 7.32 25.36 -11.13
C GLY A 38 6.01 25.34 -11.91
N ILE A 39 5.64 24.17 -12.42
CA ILE A 39 4.41 23.99 -13.23
C ILE A 39 3.14 24.35 -12.43
N LEU A 40 3.09 23.98 -11.14
CA LEU A 40 1.98 24.33 -10.24
C LEU A 40 2.54 24.85 -8.91
N PRO A 41 2.84 26.16 -8.83
CA PRO A 41 3.45 26.76 -7.66
C PRO A 41 2.63 26.54 -6.39
N ALA A 42 3.30 26.08 -5.34
CA ALA A 42 2.72 25.86 -4.02
C ALA A 42 2.25 27.16 -3.36
N LYS A 43 2.95 28.25 -3.63
CA LYS A 43 2.64 29.60 -3.13
C LYS A 43 1.23 30.02 -3.52
N ALA A 44 0.82 29.79 -4.78
CA ALA A 44 -0.52 30.10 -5.26
C ALA A 44 -1.62 29.35 -4.49
N VAL A 45 -1.36 28.13 -4.00
CA VAL A 45 -2.33 27.37 -3.18
C VAL A 45 -2.52 28.02 -1.81
N LEU A 46 -1.43 28.47 -1.18
CA LEU A 46 -1.47 29.08 0.15
C LEU A 46 -2.09 30.50 0.09
N GLU A 47 -1.76 31.28 -0.94
CA GLU A 47 -2.28 32.63 -1.13
C GLU A 47 -3.77 32.63 -1.51
N ASN A 48 -4.21 31.70 -2.35
CA ASN A 48 -5.62 31.57 -2.76
C ASN A 48 -6.52 30.88 -1.72
N SER A 49 -6.04 30.69 -0.49
CA SER A 49 -6.86 30.13 0.58
C SER A 49 -8.03 31.05 0.92
N LYS A 50 -9.25 30.51 0.84
CA LYS A 50 -10.50 31.23 1.14
C LYS A 50 -10.63 31.64 2.61
N HIS A 51 -9.78 31.13 3.49
CA HIS A 51 -9.86 31.31 4.93
C HIS A 51 -8.93 32.43 5.39
N LYS A 52 -9.47 33.46 6.06
CA LYS A 52 -8.68 34.61 6.55
C LYS A 52 -7.97 34.33 7.88
N SER A 53 -8.67 33.72 8.84
CA SER A 53 -8.10 33.40 10.17
C SER A 53 -7.17 32.19 10.11
N PHE A 54 -6.05 32.25 10.83
CA PHE A 54 -5.09 31.14 10.96
C PHE A 54 -5.75 29.85 11.44
N SER A 55 -6.65 29.94 12.43
CA SER A 55 -7.39 28.77 12.95
C SER A 55 -8.22 28.09 11.86
N ALA A 56 -8.92 28.88 11.03
CA ALA A 56 -9.69 28.36 9.92
C ALA A 56 -8.76 27.74 8.85
N LYS A 57 -7.64 28.38 8.51
CA LYS A 57 -6.64 27.83 7.58
C LYS A 57 -6.15 26.45 8.03
N VAL A 58 -5.76 26.31 9.30
CA VAL A 58 -5.28 25.04 9.87
C VAL A 58 -6.39 23.98 9.92
N HIS A 59 -7.63 24.37 10.24
CA HIS A 59 -8.73 23.42 10.34
C HIS A 59 -9.15 22.83 8.97
N TYR A 60 -9.21 23.66 7.93
CA TYR A 60 -9.66 23.25 6.59
C TYR A 60 -8.54 22.76 5.69
N GLN A 61 -7.33 23.28 5.86
CA GLN A 61 -6.15 22.94 5.07
C GLN A 61 -4.94 22.76 6.01
N PRO A 62 -4.90 21.69 6.80
CA PRO A 62 -3.82 21.44 7.76
C PRO A 62 -2.48 21.24 7.05
N THR A 63 -1.57 22.21 7.18
CA THR A 63 -0.19 22.12 6.71
C THR A 63 0.74 22.94 7.60
N LEU A 64 1.95 22.43 7.84
CA LEU A 64 3.01 23.14 8.55
C LEU A 64 3.53 24.36 7.77
N LEU A 65 3.26 24.44 6.47
CA LEU A 65 3.66 25.58 5.63
C LEU A 65 3.01 26.90 6.06
N TRP A 66 1.89 26.87 6.78
CA TRP A 66 1.31 28.08 7.37
C TRP A 66 2.22 28.76 8.41
N LEU A 67 3.20 28.03 8.94
CA LEU A 67 4.19 28.55 9.87
C LEU A 67 5.38 29.21 9.16
N SER A 68 5.52 29.05 7.83
CA SER A 68 6.69 29.56 7.10
C SER A 68 6.89 31.08 7.24
N PRO A 69 5.84 31.95 7.22
CA PRO A 69 6.04 33.39 7.36
C PRO A 69 6.57 33.77 8.75
N TYR A 70 6.18 33.01 9.79
CA TYR A 70 6.67 33.23 11.16
C TYR A 70 8.13 32.79 11.34
N LEU A 71 8.61 31.89 10.48
CA LEU A 71 10.00 31.45 10.44
C LEU A 71 10.87 32.32 9.51
N GLY A 72 10.28 33.31 8.82
CA GLY A 72 10.97 34.12 7.81
C GLY A 72 11.37 33.33 6.56
N LEU A 73 10.68 32.23 6.27
CA LEU A 73 10.97 31.37 5.12
C LEU A 73 9.92 31.56 4.01
N ASP A 74 10.41 31.75 2.78
CA ASP A 74 9.55 31.66 1.59
C ASP A 74 8.97 30.25 1.45
N THR A 75 7.83 30.13 0.77
CA THR A 75 7.13 28.85 0.58
C THR A 75 8.03 27.81 -0.09
N ASN A 76 8.84 28.20 -1.06
CA ASN A 76 9.76 27.29 -1.76
C ASN A 76 10.81 26.70 -0.80
N TYR A 77 11.53 27.56 -0.06
CA TYR A 77 12.49 27.11 0.95
C TYR A 77 11.85 26.32 2.08
N ALA A 78 10.61 26.66 2.46
CA ALA A 78 9.86 25.90 3.46
C ALA A 78 9.54 24.48 2.98
N LEU A 79 9.18 24.30 1.70
CA LEU A 79 8.99 22.96 1.12
C LEU A 79 10.30 22.14 1.16
N ASP A 80 11.41 22.75 0.73
CA ASP A 80 12.73 22.10 0.75
C ASP A 80 13.11 21.70 2.17
N PHE A 81 12.90 22.60 3.13
CA PHE A 81 13.15 22.34 4.54
C PHE A 81 12.32 21.17 5.07
N LEU A 82 11.00 21.14 4.80
CA LEU A 82 10.13 20.04 5.23
C LEU A 82 10.55 18.70 4.62
N ALA A 83 10.93 18.70 3.33
CA ALA A 83 11.38 17.50 2.64
C ALA A 83 12.73 16.99 3.17
N LEU A 84 13.70 17.88 3.36
CA LEU A 84 15.02 17.52 3.92
C LEU A 84 14.92 17.08 5.39
N LEU A 85 14.11 17.76 6.20
CA LEU A 85 13.85 17.36 7.59
C LEU A 85 13.18 15.99 7.64
N GLY A 86 12.21 15.73 6.77
CA GLY A 86 11.56 14.43 6.63
C GLY A 86 12.56 13.33 6.25
N SER A 87 13.43 13.59 5.27
CA SER A 87 14.53 12.68 4.88
C SER A 87 15.49 12.41 6.04
N PHE A 88 15.89 13.44 6.79
CA PHE A 88 16.77 13.30 7.94
C PHE A 88 16.14 12.43 9.03
N LEU A 89 14.89 12.72 9.42
CA LEU A 89 14.15 11.91 10.40
C LEU A 89 14.02 10.46 9.92
N ALA A 90 13.66 10.24 8.65
CA ALA A 90 13.54 8.91 8.08
C ALA A 90 14.88 8.14 8.11
N PHE A 91 15.98 8.81 7.77
CA PHE A 91 17.32 8.23 7.84
C PHE A 91 17.72 7.86 9.27
N THR A 92 17.44 8.71 10.27
CA THR A 92 17.76 8.40 11.68
C THR A 92 17.01 7.15 12.19
N GLY A 93 15.72 6.99 11.85
CA GLY A 93 14.94 5.80 12.19
C GLY A 93 15.42 4.54 11.44
N PHE A 94 15.82 4.70 10.18
CA PHE A 94 16.42 3.61 9.42
C PHE A 94 17.71 3.08 10.07
N ILE A 95 18.63 3.98 10.45
CA ILE A 95 19.92 3.60 11.05
C ILE A 95 19.75 3.06 12.48
N SER A 96 18.94 3.72 13.31
CA SER A 96 18.82 3.38 14.72
C SER A 96 17.39 3.06 15.14
N GLN A 97 17.18 1.79 15.49
CA GLN A 97 15.91 1.28 16.01
C GLN A 97 15.41 2.02 17.27
N LYS A 98 16.32 2.66 18.02
CA LYS A 98 15.95 3.40 19.24
C LYS A 98 15.04 4.59 18.90
N PHE A 99 15.26 5.23 17.74
CA PHE A 99 14.48 6.40 17.32
C PHE A 99 13.12 6.03 16.71
N CYS A 100 12.90 4.78 16.33
CA CYS A 100 11.61 4.28 15.82
C CYS A 100 10.53 4.24 16.93
N ALA A 101 10.12 5.41 17.40
CA ALA A 101 9.10 5.64 18.43
C ALA A 101 8.00 6.56 17.88
N ILE A 102 6.90 6.71 18.63
CA ILE A 102 5.73 7.51 18.22
C ILE A 102 6.10 8.92 17.74
N PRO A 103 6.98 9.70 18.42
CA PRO A 103 7.31 11.05 17.98
C PRO A 103 7.94 11.10 16.59
N LEU A 104 8.78 10.12 16.23
CA LEU A 104 9.41 10.06 14.93
C LEU A 104 8.37 9.87 13.83
N PHE A 105 7.49 8.87 13.97
CA PHE A 105 6.46 8.60 12.98
C PHE A 105 5.40 9.69 12.93
N ALA A 106 5.08 10.34 14.05
CA ALA A 106 4.22 11.51 14.08
C ALA A 106 4.83 12.69 13.31
N GLY A 107 6.14 12.91 13.46
CA GLY A 107 6.89 13.89 12.67
C GLY A 107 6.87 13.56 11.18
N LEU A 108 7.28 12.33 10.80
CA LEU A 108 7.29 11.88 9.40
C LEU A 108 5.91 12.01 8.75
N TRP A 109 4.85 11.57 9.43
CA TRP A 109 3.49 11.66 8.92
C TRP A 109 3.05 13.11 8.76
N SER A 110 3.29 13.97 9.76
CA SER A 110 2.87 15.38 9.73
C SER A 110 3.61 16.18 8.66
N LEU A 111 4.91 15.93 8.48
CA LEU A 111 5.72 16.54 7.43
C LEU A 111 5.22 16.10 6.04
N TYR A 112 5.00 14.80 5.84
CA TYR A 112 4.51 14.29 4.55
C TYR A 112 3.10 14.78 4.23
N PHE A 113 2.22 14.79 5.23
CA PHE A 113 0.85 15.30 5.10
C PHE A 113 0.83 16.80 4.75
N SER A 114 1.76 17.59 5.32
CA SER A 114 1.91 19.01 4.99
C SER A 114 2.30 19.23 3.52
N LEU A 115 3.22 18.41 3.00
CA LEU A 115 3.60 18.41 1.58
C LEU A 115 2.44 17.94 0.70
N TYR A 116 1.73 16.88 1.11
CA TYR A 116 0.57 16.34 0.41
C TYR A 116 -0.53 17.40 0.21
N GLN A 117 -0.80 18.20 1.24
CA GLN A 117 -1.87 19.19 1.22
C GLN A 117 -1.68 20.31 0.18
N VAL A 118 -0.43 20.57 -0.23
CA VAL A 118 -0.07 21.59 -1.22
C VAL A 118 0.39 20.96 -2.55
N GLY A 119 0.62 19.65 -2.58
CA GLY A 119 1.12 18.91 -3.73
C GLY A 119 0.14 18.69 -4.89
N GLN A 120 -1.10 19.19 -4.79
CA GLN A 120 -2.14 19.21 -5.84
C GLN A 120 -2.27 17.88 -6.62
N ILE A 121 -2.40 17.96 -7.95
CA ILE A 121 -2.61 16.79 -8.83
C ILE A 121 -1.45 15.81 -8.83
N PHE A 122 -0.25 16.25 -8.43
CA PHE A 122 0.95 15.44 -8.42
C PHE A 122 0.99 14.51 -7.20
N VAL A 123 0.41 14.88 -6.05
CA VAL A 123 0.53 14.09 -4.82
C VAL A 123 -0.77 13.35 -4.45
N ASN A 124 -1.87 13.57 -5.17
CA ASN A 124 -3.11 12.80 -5.00
C ASN A 124 -3.12 11.50 -5.83
N SER A 125 -2.15 10.62 -5.57
CA SER A 125 -2.05 9.30 -6.19
C SER A 125 -2.45 8.19 -5.22
N GLN A 126 -2.60 6.96 -5.72
CA GLN A 126 -2.96 5.82 -4.88
C GLN A 126 -1.84 5.44 -3.89
N TRP A 127 -0.57 5.58 -4.28
CA TRP A 127 0.56 5.30 -3.38
C TRP A 127 0.73 6.38 -2.30
N ASP A 128 0.40 7.62 -2.60
CA ASP A 128 0.39 8.71 -1.61
C ASP A 128 -0.67 8.52 -0.53
N ASN A 129 -1.89 8.21 -0.95
CA ASN A 129 -2.98 7.87 -0.04
C ASN A 129 -2.63 6.67 0.83
N LEU A 130 -2.02 5.63 0.25
CA LEU A 130 -1.58 4.46 0.98
C LEU A 130 -0.47 4.79 2.00
N LEU A 131 0.48 5.66 1.64
CA LEU A 131 1.56 6.08 2.55
C LEU A 131 1.02 6.88 3.74
N LEU A 132 0.05 7.77 3.54
CA LEU A 132 -0.58 8.50 4.64
C LEU A 132 -1.33 7.57 5.60
N GLU A 133 -2.07 6.60 5.07
CA GLU A 133 -2.80 5.64 5.88
C GLU A 133 -1.85 4.66 6.61
N ALA A 134 -0.91 4.04 5.90
CA ALA A 134 0.09 3.15 6.50
C ALA A 134 1.02 3.89 7.47
N GLY A 135 1.35 5.14 7.15
CA GLY A 135 2.11 6.05 7.99
C GLY A 135 1.40 6.35 9.30
N PHE A 136 0.09 6.63 9.26
CA PHE A 136 -0.72 6.80 10.46
C PHE A 136 -0.73 5.53 11.31
N LEU A 137 -0.89 4.36 10.69
CA LEU A 137 -0.82 3.08 11.40
C LEU A 137 0.56 2.81 12.01
N ALA A 138 1.65 3.30 11.39
CA ALA A 138 3.00 3.18 11.94
C ALA A 138 3.14 3.94 13.28
N LEU A 139 2.42 5.06 13.50
CA LEU A 139 2.33 5.70 14.82
C LEU A 139 1.75 4.73 15.86
N LEU A 140 0.71 3.99 15.51
CA LEU A 140 0.06 3.03 16.43
C LEU A 140 0.97 1.83 16.72
N VAL A 141 1.73 1.37 15.72
CA VAL A 141 2.68 0.27 15.86
C VAL A 141 3.91 0.67 16.68
N ALA A 142 4.33 1.94 16.61
CA ALA A 142 5.53 2.41 17.27
C ALA A 142 5.44 2.37 18.81
N PRO A 143 6.55 2.07 19.52
CA PRO A 143 6.63 2.24 20.97
C PRO A 143 6.54 3.72 21.37
N LEU A 144 5.89 3.99 22.51
CA LEU A 144 5.78 5.35 23.08
C LEU A 144 7.14 6.00 23.33
N ILE A 145 8.08 5.27 23.95
CA ILE A 145 9.36 5.80 24.40
C ILE A 145 10.51 5.03 23.75
N PRO A 146 11.50 5.74 23.18
CA PRO A 146 12.78 5.17 22.75
C PRO A 146 13.43 4.31 23.83
N GLY A 147 13.80 3.07 23.50
CA GLY A 147 14.87 2.39 24.23
C GLY A 147 14.54 1.69 25.56
N LYS A 148 13.30 1.29 25.88
CA LYS A 148 13.06 0.40 27.03
C LYS A 148 12.61 -1.03 26.68
N ARG A 149 13.24 -1.96 27.41
CA ARG A 149 13.10 -3.43 27.46
C ARG A 149 13.99 -4.20 26.49
N HIS A 150 15.25 -4.44 26.84
CA HIS A 150 15.94 -5.66 26.38
C HIS A 150 15.15 -6.89 26.92
N GLY A 151 14.97 -7.94 26.13
CA GLY A 151 14.37 -9.22 26.60
C GLY A 151 12.83 -9.34 26.69
N SER A 152 12.03 -8.29 26.47
CA SER A 152 10.55 -8.40 26.51
C SER A 152 9.98 -9.03 25.22
N LYS A 153 9.08 -10.02 25.39
CA LYS A 153 8.37 -10.82 24.35
C LYS A 153 7.41 -10.02 23.43
N GLY A 154 7.52 -8.69 23.38
CA GLY A 154 6.57 -7.79 22.71
C GLY A 154 5.39 -7.40 23.61
N SER A 155 4.65 -6.34 23.27
CA SER A 155 3.47 -5.91 24.01
C SER A 155 2.21 -6.57 23.44
N PRO A 156 1.20 -6.95 24.25
CA PRO A 156 -0.08 -7.46 23.76
C PRO A 156 -0.76 -6.58 22.71
N ARG A 157 -0.59 -5.24 22.79
CA ARG A 157 -1.14 -4.30 21.80
C ARG A 157 -0.49 -4.41 20.41
N ASP A 158 0.75 -4.93 20.34
CA ASP A 158 1.51 -4.98 19.09
C ASP A 158 0.80 -5.90 18.09
N TYR A 159 0.08 -6.93 18.57
CA TYR A 159 -0.75 -7.80 17.74
C TYR A 159 -1.94 -7.04 17.13
N ILE A 160 -2.58 -6.15 17.90
CA ILE A 160 -3.72 -5.35 17.45
C ILE A 160 -3.27 -4.33 16.39
N SER A 161 -2.17 -3.61 16.65
CA SER A 161 -1.65 -2.60 15.72
C SER A 161 -1.13 -3.21 14.42
N LEU A 162 -0.38 -4.32 14.46
CA LEU A 162 0.04 -5.03 13.24
C LEU A 162 -1.15 -5.67 12.49
N TRP A 163 -2.22 -6.05 13.21
CA TRP A 163 -3.45 -6.52 12.57
C TRP A 163 -4.10 -5.42 11.73
N LEU A 164 -4.10 -4.16 12.19
CA LEU A 164 -4.62 -3.03 11.38
C LEU A 164 -3.84 -2.84 10.09
N VAL A 165 -2.51 -2.96 10.13
CA VAL A 165 -1.67 -2.88 8.92
C VAL A 165 -1.95 -4.05 7.98
N ARG A 166 -2.15 -5.26 8.52
CA ARG A 166 -2.57 -6.43 7.71
C ARG A 166 -3.94 -6.22 7.08
N TRP A 167 -4.88 -5.60 7.80
CA TRP A 167 -6.19 -5.24 7.29
C TRP A 167 -6.10 -4.18 6.18
N LEU A 168 -5.23 -3.17 6.33
CA LEU A 168 -4.93 -2.21 5.26
C LEU A 168 -4.41 -2.91 4.00
N LEU A 169 -3.41 -3.79 4.15
CA LEU A 169 -2.85 -4.57 3.05
C LEU A 169 -3.94 -5.39 2.33
N PHE A 170 -4.78 -6.08 3.10
CA PHE A 170 -5.92 -6.82 2.56
C PHE A 170 -6.85 -5.93 1.75
N ARG A 171 -7.31 -4.80 2.33
CA ARG A 171 -8.23 -3.89 1.65
C ARG A 171 -7.63 -3.34 0.38
N PHE A 172 -6.35 -2.96 0.41
CA PHE A 172 -5.67 -2.41 -0.75
C PHE A 172 -5.59 -3.42 -1.90
N LEU A 173 -5.17 -4.67 -1.62
CA LEU A 173 -5.09 -5.74 -2.61
C LEU A 173 -6.46 -6.10 -3.16
N LEU A 174 -7.43 -6.36 -2.28
CA LEU A 174 -8.77 -6.77 -2.68
C LEU A 174 -9.46 -5.68 -3.51
N SER A 175 -9.35 -4.41 -3.08
CA SER A 175 -9.96 -3.30 -3.82
C SER A 175 -9.31 -3.13 -5.20
N SER A 176 -7.98 -3.19 -5.27
CA SER A 176 -7.25 -3.06 -6.53
C SER A 176 -7.49 -4.21 -7.50
N GLY A 177 -7.66 -5.43 -6.98
CA GLY A 177 -7.97 -6.61 -7.79
C GLY A 177 -9.41 -6.60 -8.29
N LEU A 178 -10.39 -6.33 -7.43
CA LEU A 178 -11.81 -6.37 -7.80
C LEU A 178 -12.18 -5.34 -8.86
N VAL A 179 -11.68 -4.11 -8.76
CA VAL A 179 -12.04 -3.04 -9.73
C VAL A 179 -11.61 -3.38 -11.17
N LYS A 180 -10.54 -4.17 -11.36
CA LYS A 180 -10.05 -4.62 -12.68
C LYS A 180 -11.11 -5.44 -13.42
N LEU A 181 -11.93 -6.19 -12.69
CA LEU A 181 -13.00 -7.01 -13.25
C LEU A 181 -14.36 -6.30 -13.20
N LEU A 182 -14.70 -5.65 -12.07
CA LEU A 182 -15.98 -4.98 -11.85
C LEU A 182 -16.21 -3.80 -12.80
N ASN A 183 -15.16 -3.07 -13.20
CA ASN A 183 -15.29 -1.95 -14.13
C ASN A 183 -15.48 -2.39 -15.60
N GLY A 184 -15.55 -3.71 -15.86
CA GLY A 184 -15.94 -4.26 -17.16
C GLY A 184 -14.89 -4.10 -18.27
N CYS A 185 -13.62 -3.86 -17.91
CA CYS A 185 -12.56 -3.66 -18.90
C CYS A 185 -12.35 -4.92 -19.76
N PRO A 186 -12.54 -4.86 -21.09
CA PRO A 186 -12.45 -6.04 -21.97
C PRO A 186 -11.09 -6.76 -21.91
N LYS A 187 -9.99 -6.03 -21.69
CA LYS A 187 -8.64 -6.62 -21.66
C LYS A 187 -8.41 -7.50 -20.43
N PHE A 188 -8.96 -7.14 -19.27
CA PHE A 188 -8.94 -8.00 -18.09
C PHE A 188 -9.85 -9.22 -18.26
N TRP A 189 -11.05 -9.04 -18.83
CA TRP A 189 -11.97 -10.15 -19.12
C TRP A 189 -11.43 -11.14 -20.17
N ASN A 190 -10.65 -10.66 -21.13
CA ASN A 190 -9.96 -11.50 -22.12
C ASN A 190 -8.58 -12.00 -21.67
N LEU A 191 -8.18 -11.70 -20.41
CA LEU A 191 -6.86 -12.04 -19.86
C LEU A 191 -5.65 -11.50 -20.67
N THR A 192 -5.86 -10.50 -21.51
CA THR A 192 -4.83 -9.89 -22.38
C THR A 192 -4.31 -8.57 -21.83
N ALA A 193 -4.68 -8.22 -20.60
CA ALA A 193 -4.29 -6.96 -19.96
C ALA A 193 -2.77 -6.74 -19.96
N LEU A 194 -2.00 -7.78 -19.61
CA LEU A 194 -0.53 -7.68 -19.54
C LEU A 194 0.15 -7.54 -20.89
N ASN A 195 -0.49 -7.91 -22.01
CA ASN A 195 0.06 -7.66 -23.35
C ASN A 195 0.23 -6.16 -23.60
N TYR A 196 -0.68 -5.34 -23.08
CA TYR A 196 -0.66 -3.89 -23.25
C TYR A 196 -0.05 -3.17 -22.05
N PHE A 197 -0.14 -3.77 -20.86
CA PHE A 197 0.29 -3.13 -19.63
C PHE A 197 1.76 -2.70 -19.71
N PHE A 198 2.66 -3.61 -20.11
CA PHE A 198 4.10 -3.34 -20.12
C PHE A 198 4.51 -2.16 -21.02
N GLU A 199 3.83 -2.00 -22.15
CA GLU A 199 4.03 -0.89 -23.09
C GLU A 199 3.41 0.43 -22.57
N THR A 200 2.22 0.34 -21.97
CA THR A 200 1.43 1.51 -21.57
C THR A 200 1.65 1.95 -20.13
N THR A 201 2.50 1.25 -19.39
CA THR A 201 2.85 1.61 -18.01
C THR A 201 3.52 2.97 -17.93
N VAL A 202 3.30 3.63 -16.80
CA VAL A 202 3.96 4.88 -16.47
C VAL A 202 5.34 4.52 -15.96
N LEU A 203 6.37 4.76 -16.77
CA LEU A 203 7.77 4.40 -16.50
C LEU A 203 8.02 2.88 -16.51
N PRO A 204 7.99 2.25 -17.70
CA PRO A 204 8.46 0.89 -17.82
C PRO A 204 9.95 0.83 -17.48
N THR A 205 10.33 -0.21 -16.76
CA THR A 205 11.74 -0.55 -16.55
C THR A 205 12.29 -1.25 -17.81
N PRO A 206 13.61 -1.42 -17.93
CA PRO A 206 14.19 -2.20 -19.02
C PRO A 206 13.55 -3.59 -19.18
N LEU A 207 13.22 -4.26 -18.05
CA LEU A 207 12.60 -5.59 -18.09
C LEU A 207 11.16 -5.57 -18.64
N SER A 208 10.45 -4.45 -18.54
CA SER A 208 9.10 -4.32 -19.12
C SER A 208 9.10 -4.61 -20.61
N TRP A 209 10.13 -4.15 -21.33
CA TRP A 209 10.27 -4.38 -22.78
C TRP A 209 10.39 -5.87 -23.09
N TYR A 210 11.24 -6.60 -22.35
CA TYR A 210 11.35 -8.05 -22.50
C TYR A 210 10.05 -8.76 -22.11
N ALA A 211 9.40 -8.31 -21.03
CA ALA A 211 8.14 -8.88 -20.57
C ALA A 211 7.00 -8.69 -21.59
N HIS A 212 7.01 -7.60 -22.34
CA HIS A 212 6.05 -7.34 -23.41
C HIS A 212 6.14 -8.37 -24.56
N HIS A 213 7.34 -8.87 -24.85
CA HIS A 213 7.59 -9.85 -25.91
C HIS A 213 7.41 -11.32 -25.47
N ILE A 214 7.04 -11.57 -24.20
CA ILE A 214 6.73 -12.92 -23.73
C ILE A 214 5.49 -13.48 -24.47
N PRO A 215 5.46 -14.79 -24.80
CA PRO A 215 4.29 -15.42 -25.42
C PRO A 215 2.98 -15.10 -24.70
N THR A 216 1.94 -14.76 -25.47
CA THR A 216 0.65 -14.33 -24.93
C THR A 216 0.02 -15.34 -23.97
N TRP A 217 0.23 -16.64 -24.16
CA TRP A 217 -0.31 -17.66 -23.26
C TRP A 217 0.28 -17.55 -21.84
N ILE A 218 1.58 -17.22 -21.72
CA ILE A 218 2.22 -16.96 -20.43
C ILE A 218 1.65 -15.68 -19.81
N LEU A 219 1.51 -14.61 -20.60
CA LEU A 219 0.95 -13.34 -20.14
C LEU A 219 -0.51 -13.46 -19.67
N ARG A 220 -1.30 -14.33 -20.30
CA ARG A 220 -2.65 -14.69 -19.83
C ARG A 220 -2.58 -15.35 -18.46
N LEU A 221 -1.70 -16.34 -18.28
CA LEU A 221 -1.50 -16.99 -16.97
C LEU A 221 -0.98 -16.02 -15.91
N THR A 222 -0.06 -15.12 -16.26
CA THR A 222 0.43 -14.08 -15.34
C THR A 222 -0.70 -13.12 -14.94
N THR A 223 -1.61 -12.80 -15.86
CA THR A 223 -2.81 -11.99 -15.55
C THR A 223 -3.72 -12.72 -14.55
N VAL A 224 -3.95 -14.03 -14.76
CA VAL A 224 -4.70 -14.88 -13.83
C VAL A 224 -4.03 -14.93 -12.46
N PHE A 225 -2.70 -15.15 -12.43
CA PHE A 225 -1.92 -15.17 -11.20
C PHE A 225 -2.02 -13.85 -10.42
N ALA A 226 -1.91 -12.71 -11.10
CA ALA A 226 -2.05 -11.40 -10.48
C ALA A 226 -3.46 -11.20 -9.89
N LEU A 227 -4.51 -11.54 -10.65
CA LEU A 227 -5.90 -11.44 -10.18
C LEU A 227 -6.17 -12.36 -8.98
N ALA A 228 -5.71 -13.61 -9.02
CA ALA A 228 -5.88 -14.55 -7.92
C ALA A 228 -5.11 -14.11 -6.65
N SER A 229 -3.91 -13.57 -6.82
CA SER A 229 -3.07 -13.08 -5.72
C SER A 229 -3.62 -11.80 -5.08
N GLU A 230 -4.35 -10.98 -5.84
CA GLU A 230 -4.97 -9.75 -5.32
C GLU A 230 -6.37 -9.96 -4.77
N ILE A 231 -7.15 -10.90 -5.31
CA ILE A 231 -8.56 -11.09 -4.92
C ILE A 231 -8.73 -12.23 -3.91
N VAL A 232 -8.10 -13.39 -4.14
CA VAL A 232 -8.37 -14.60 -3.36
C VAL A 232 -7.35 -14.80 -2.25
N LEU A 233 -6.05 -14.69 -2.58
CA LEU A 233 -4.96 -14.90 -1.63
C LEU A 233 -5.08 -14.04 -0.35
N PRO A 234 -5.52 -12.76 -0.39
CA PRO A 234 -5.55 -11.93 0.82
C PRO A 234 -6.50 -12.45 1.91
N PHE A 235 -7.53 -13.23 1.57
CA PHE A 235 -8.40 -13.87 2.57
C PHE A 235 -7.62 -14.86 3.46
N LEU A 236 -6.59 -15.51 2.91
CA LEU A 236 -5.74 -16.44 3.65
C LEU A 236 -4.88 -15.74 4.72
N PHE A 237 -4.71 -14.41 4.65
CA PHE A 237 -3.93 -13.65 5.64
C PHE A 237 -4.55 -13.66 7.04
N PHE A 238 -5.87 -13.91 7.14
CA PHE A 238 -6.60 -13.95 8.41
C PHE A 238 -6.75 -15.35 8.98
N VAL A 239 -6.33 -16.40 8.25
CA VAL A 239 -6.31 -17.77 8.77
C VAL A 239 -5.29 -17.83 9.92
N PRO A 240 -5.68 -18.32 11.12
CA PRO A 240 -4.82 -18.32 12.31
C PRO A 240 -3.73 -19.40 12.26
N LEU A 241 -3.27 -19.79 11.07
CA LEU A 241 -2.23 -20.79 10.84
C LEU A 241 -0.98 -20.10 10.28
N ARG A 242 0.15 -20.31 10.97
CA ARG A 242 1.43 -19.68 10.62
C ARG A 242 1.92 -20.05 9.22
N SER A 243 1.83 -21.33 8.85
CA SER A 243 2.23 -21.85 7.54
C SER A 243 1.53 -21.10 6.40
N VAL A 244 0.21 -20.92 6.51
CA VAL A 244 -0.64 -20.23 5.54
C VAL A 244 -0.26 -18.77 5.37
N ARG A 245 0.04 -18.06 6.46
CA ARG A 245 0.49 -16.67 6.37
C ARG A 245 1.86 -16.54 5.71
N ILE A 246 2.78 -17.47 5.98
CA ILE A 246 4.12 -17.44 5.39
C ILE A 246 4.06 -17.75 3.89
N THR A 247 3.27 -18.73 3.45
CA THR A 247 3.10 -18.96 2.00
C THR A 247 2.43 -17.78 1.32
N GLY A 248 1.40 -17.18 1.94
CA GLY A 248 0.79 -15.94 1.45
C GLY A 248 1.79 -14.78 1.34
N PHE A 249 2.68 -14.64 2.32
CA PHE A 249 3.80 -13.69 2.27
C PHE A 249 4.71 -13.95 1.06
N VAL A 250 5.16 -15.20 0.87
CA VAL A 250 6.09 -15.54 -0.22
C VAL A 250 5.46 -15.30 -1.59
N ILE A 251 4.22 -15.73 -1.80
CA ILE A 251 3.50 -15.55 -3.07
C ILE A 251 3.31 -14.05 -3.35
N GLN A 252 2.87 -13.28 -2.36
CA GLN A 252 2.65 -11.85 -2.56
C GLN A 252 3.96 -11.08 -2.75
N LEU A 253 5.03 -11.46 -2.03
CA LEU A 253 6.37 -10.89 -2.19
C LEU A 253 6.89 -11.14 -3.61
N PHE A 254 6.74 -12.35 -4.13
CA PHE A 254 7.10 -12.67 -5.51
C PHE A 254 6.38 -11.74 -6.50
N LEU A 255 5.07 -11.53 -6.32
CA LEU A 255 4.33 -10.59 -7.16
C LEU A 255 4.87 -9.15 -7.03
N GLN A 256 5.17 -8.67 -5.82
CA GLN A 256 5.72 -7.30 -5.65
C GLN A 256 7.09 -7.14 -6.31
N ILE A 257 7.95 -8.15 -6.25
CA ILE A 257 9.26 -8.15 -6.92
C ILE A 257 9.06 -8.13 -8.44
N ALA A 258 8.18 -8.99 -8.99
CA ALA A 258 7.91 -9.01 -10.42
C ALA A 258 7.35 -7.66 -10.92
N VAL A 259 6.44 -7.04 -10.17
CA VAL A 259 5.88 -5.72 -10.48
C VAL A 259 6.95 -4.63 -10.39
N TYR A 260 7.82 -4.65 -9.39
CA TYR A 260 8.93 -3.70 -9.27
C TYR A 260 9.94 -3.82 -10.42
N LEU A 261 10.27 -5.06 -10.81
CA LEU A 261 11.22 -5.31 -11.89
C LEU A 261 10.67 -4.91 -13.25
N THR A 262 9.35 -4.92 -13.45
CA THR A 262 8.70 -4.63 -14.75
C THR A 262 8.05 -3.24 -14.84
N GLY A 263 7.91 -2.50 -13.73
CA GLY A 263 7.34 -1.16 -13.76
C GLY A 263 7.69 -0.34 -12.53
N ASN A 264 7.84 0.98 -12.72
CA ASN A 264 8.16 1.89 -11.63
C ASN A 264 6.90 2.60 -11.10
N PHE A 265 6.43 2.17 -9.93
CA PHE A 265 5.28 2.77 -9.23
C PHE A 265 5.73 3.60 -8.03
N ASN A 266 6.84 4.34 -8.19
CA ASN A 266 7.46 5.10 -7.11
C ASN A 266 7.76 4.16 -5.92
N PHE A 267 7.47 4.56 -4.68
CA PHE A 267 7.67 3.74 -3.49
C PHE A 267 6.56 2.71 -3.20
N LEU A 268 5.59 2.49 -4.10
CA LEU A 268 4.44 1.62 -3.84
C LEU A 268 4.84 0.17 -3.52
N ASN A 269 5.68 -0.44 -4.36
CA ASN A 269 6.09 -1.84 -4.18
C ASN A 269 6.88 -2.03 -2.88
N LEU A 270 7.69 -1.04 -2.49
CA LEU A 270 8.41 -1.04 -1.20
C LEU A 270 7.44 -0.92 -0.02
N LEU A 271 6.42 -0.07 -0.13
CA LEU A 271 5.38 0.09 0.89
C LEU A 271 4.54 -1.18 1.05
N MET A 272 4.17 -1.82 -0.06
CA MET A 272 3.49 -3.12 -0.05
C MET A 272 4.33 -4.21 0.60
N THR A 273 5.62 -4.29 0.23
CA THR A 273 6.58 -5.22 0.85
C THR A 273 6.76 -4.95 2.34
N THR A 274 6.76 -3.68 2.76
CA THR A 274 6.80 -3.30 4.17
C THR A 274 5.58 -3.81 4.92
N MET A 275 4.36 -3.62 4.40
CA MET A 275 3.15 -4.12 5.04
C MET A 275 3.07 -5.66 5.08
N LEU A 276 3.67 -6.34 4.09
CA LEU A 276 3.74 -7.81 4.05
C LEU A 276 4.49 -8.41 5.25
N ILE A 277 5.43 -7.67 5.85
CA ILE A 277 6.16 -8.09 7.06
C ILE A 277 5.20 -8.44 8.21
N THR A 278 4.00 -7.85 8.24
CA THR A 278 2.96 -8.14 9.24
C THR A 278 2.44 -9.58 9.20
N LEU A 279 2.68 -10.33 8.11
CA LEU A 279 2.34 -11.74 8.00
C LEU A 279 3.36 -12.67 8.70
N LEU A 280 4.56 -12.15 8.97
CA LEU A 280 5.67 -12.87 9.60
C LEU A 280 5.59 -12.82 11.13
N ASP A 281 6.48 -13.58 11.75
CA ASP A 281 6.73 -13.60 13.20
C ASP A 281 8.22 -13.75 13.50
N ASP A 282 8.64 -13.54 14.75
CA ASP A 282 10.06 -13.54 15.09
C ASP A 282 10.71 -14.94 14.90
N GLN A 283 9.91 -16.01 14.95
CA GLN A 283 10.39 -17.37 14.67
C GLN A 283 10.78 -17.58 13.19
N PHE A 284 10.33 -16.72 12.28
CA PHE A 284 10.75 -16.79 10.88
C PHE A 284 12.24 -16.48 10.74
N PHE A 285 12.76 -15.55 11.55
CA PHE A 285 14.14 -15.08 11.47
C PHE A 285 15.11 -15.88 12.34
N PHE A 286 14.70 -16.23 13.57
CA PHE A 286 15.60 -16.84 14.56
C PHE A 286 15.41 -18.36 14.70
N GLY A 287 14.59 -18.98 13.86
CA GLY A 287 14.31 -20.41 13.91
C GLY A 287 13.43 -20.82 15.11
N LYS A 288 13.18 -22.13 15.23
CA LYS A 288 12.32 -22.70 16.28
C LYS A 288 13.15 -23.01 17.53
N SER A 289 12.64 -22.65 18.70
CA SER A 289 13.11 -23.24 19.97
C SER A 289 12.82 -24.76 19.99
N ARG A 290 13.60 -25.51 20.77
CA ARG A 290 13.59 -27.00 20.87
C ARG A 290 12.14 -27.52 20.94
N LYS A 291 11.73 -28.32 19.97
CA LYS A 291 10.34 -28.80 19.82
C LYS A 291 10.02 -29.92 20.82
N SER A 292 8.85 -29.86 21.45
CA SER A 292 8.21 -31.05 22.04
C SER A 292 7.55 -31.90 20.95
N ASN A 293 7.29 -33.18 21.19
CA ASN A 293 6.60 -34.07 20.24
C ASN A 293 5.22 -33.52 19.82
N ASP A 294 4.45 -32.93 20.75
CA ASP A 294 3.15 -32.31 20.44
C ASP A 294 3.27 -31.15 19.44
N SER A 295 4.35 -30.38 19.51
CA SER A 295 4.61 -29.28 18.56
C SER A 295 5.00 -29.76 17.16
N ALA A 296 5.44 -31.01 17.02
CA ALA A 296 5.72 -31.62 15.73
C ALA A 296 4.43 -32.05 15.02
N ILE A 297 3.52 -32.73 15.74
CA ILE A 297 2.21 -33.17 15.22
C ILE A 297 1.38 -31.96 14.77
N LEU A 298 1.31 -30.91 15.61
CA LEU A 298 0.61 -29.67 15.27
C LEU A 298 1.21 -28.98 14.03
N GLY A 299 2.53 -29.13 13.84
CA GLY A 299 3.25 -28.62 12.68
C GLY A 299 2.92 -29.35 11.39
N ILE A 300 2.81 -30.68 11.42
CA ILE A 300 2.41 -31.51 10.28
C ILE A 300 0.96 -31.21 9.90
N PHE A 301 0.06 -31.17 10.89
CA PHE A 301 -1.34 -30.82 10.67
C PHE A 301 -1.49 -29.43 10.03
N GLY A 302 -0.74 -28.43 10.53
CA GLY A 302 -0.70 -27.10 9.95
C GLY A 302 -0.13 -27.06 8.52
N ALA A 303 0.76 -27.99 8.15
CA ALA A 303 1.27 -28.12 6.78
C ALA A 303 0.23 -28.77 5.86
N LEU A 304 -0.50 -29.79 6.33
CA LEU A 304 -1.59 -30.42 5.58
C LEU A 304 -2.73 -29.44 5.29
N ILE A 305 -3.18 -28.67 6.30
CA ILE A 305 -4.20 -27.63 6.08
C ILE A 305 -3.67 -26.58 5.09
N ASN A 306 -2.40 -26.21 5.18
CA ASN A 306 -1.80 -25.26 4.26
C ASN A 306 -1.84 -25.76 2.81
N MET A 307 -1.44 -27.01 2.60
CA MET A 307 -1.51 -27.66 1.28
C MET A 307 -2.95 -27.75 0.79
N LEU A 308 -3.90 -28.11 1.65
CA LEU A 308 -5.32 -28.17 1.31
C LEU A 308 -5.86 -26.80 0.88
N LEU A 309 -5.63 -25.75 1.67
CA LEU A 309 -6.15 -24.41 1.38
C LEU A 309 -5.58 -23.87 0.06
N HIS A 310 -4.28 -24.01 -0.17
CA HIS A 310 -3.68 -23.57 -1.44
C HIS A 310 -4.08 -24.46 -2.61
N GLY A 311 -4.26 -25.77 -2.38
CA GLY A 311 -4.80 -26.71 -3.36
C GLY A 311 -6.22 -26.33 -3.79
N VAL A 312 -7.09 -25.94 -2.85
CA VAL A 312 -8.44 -25.43 -3.14
C VAL A 312 -8.37 -24.13 -3.95
N VAL A 313 -7.46 -23.21 -3.60
CA VAL A 313 -7.26 -21.97 -4.38
C VAL A 313 -6.80 -22.28 -5.80
N ILE A 314 -5.81 -23.15 -5.98
CA ILE A 314 -5.29 -23.54 -7.30
C ILE A 314 -6.39 -24.22 -8.12
N TYR A 315 -7.11 -25.18 -7.52
CA TYR A 315 -8.24 -25.85 -8.16
C TYR A 315 -9.33 -24.87 -8.59
N GLY A 316 -9.70 -23.93 -7.71
CA GLY A 316 -10.63 -22.86 -8.02
C GLY A 316 -10.15 -21.99 -9.19
N VAL A 317 -8.88 -21.61 -9.22
CA VAL A 317 -8.29 -20.84 -10.33
C VAL A 317 -8.37 -21.61 -11.65
N VAL A 318 -8.04 -22.91 -11.65
CA VAL A 318 -8.13 -23.77 -12.84
C VAL A 318 -9.56 -23.80 -13.39
N ILE A 319 -10.57 -23.92 -12.51
CA ILE A 319 -11.98 -23.93 -12.90
C ILE A 319 -12.46 -22.56 -13.37
N PHE A 320 -12.29 -21.52 -12.55
CA PHE A 320 -12.84 -20.19 -12.85
C PHE A 320 -12.17 -19.51 -14.07
N TYR A 321 -10.96 -19.95 -14.44
CA TYR A 321 -10.25 -19.46 -15.62
C TYR A 321 -10.07 -20.51 -16.73
N ASN A 322 -10.88 -21.59 -16.70
CA ASN A 322 -10.94 -22.62 -17.74
C ASN A 322 -9.55 -23.04 -18.27
N ILE A 323 -8.60 -23.29 -17.36
CA ILE A 323 -7.22 -23.55 -17.73
C ILE A 323 -7.13 -24.93 -18.39
N LYS A 324 -6.69 -24.97 -19.66
CA LYS A 324 -6.55 -26.19 -20.46
C LYS A 324 -5.15 -26.34 -21.01
N PHE A 325 -4.67 -27.57 -21.08
CA PHE A 325 -3.40 -27.90 -21.70
C PHE A 325 -3.63 -28.33 -23.16
N THR A 326 -3.13 -27.53 -24.11
CA THR A 326 -3.20 -27.81 -25.54
C THR A 326 -1.78 -28.04 -26.06
N GLY A 327 -1.30 -29.29 -26.00
CA GLY A 327 0.06 -29.66 -26.42
C GLY A 327 1.13 -28.95 -25.59
N THR A 328 1.87 -28.02 -26.19
CA THR A 328 2.93 -27.23 -25.53
C THR A 328 2.45 -25.89 -24.96
N GLN A 329 1.21 -25.50 -25.23
CA GLN A 329 0.64 -24.22 -24.78
C GLN A 329 -0.46 -24.43 -23.74
N ILE A 330 -0.66 -23.42 -22.89
CA ILE A 330 -1.72 -23.40 -21.89
C ILE A 330 -2.73 -22.33 -22.28
N GLU A 331 -3.97 -22.75 -22.53
CA GLU A 331 -5.08 -21.85 -22.79
C GLU A 331 -5.77 -21.48 -21.48
N ALA A 332 -6.10 -20.19 -21.32
CA ALA A 332 -6.84 -19.67 -20.18
C ALA A 332 -7.89 -18.67 -20.68
N SER A 333 -9.10 -18.76 -20.12
CA SER A 333 -10.22 -17.88 -20.44
C SER A 333 -11.14 -17.73 -19.24
N VAL A 334 -11.76 -16.56 -19.05
CA VAL A 334 -12.67 -16.37 -17.92
C VAL A 334 -13.90 -17.27 -18.06
N GLY A 335 -14.13 -18.14 -17.08
CA GLY A 335 -15.20 -19.15 -17.06
C GLY A 335 -16.46 -18.76 -16.29
N PHE A 336 -16.55 -17.52 -15.81
CA PHE A 336 -17.70 -17.00 -15.08
C PHE A 336 -18.31 -15.78 -15.80
N THR A 337 -19.58 -15.49 -15.52
CA THR A 337 -20.28 -14.33 -16.10
C THR A 337 -20.12 -13.07 -15.24
N ARG A 338 -20.46 -11.90 -15.80
CA ARG A 338 -20.48 -10.63 -15.05
C ARG A 338 -21.47 -10.66 -13.89
N ASP A 339 -22.63 -11.31 -14.07
CA ASP A 339 -23.64 -11.42 -13.00
C ASP A 339 -23.18 -12.34 -11.87
N GLN A 340 -22.50 -13.45 -12.21
CA GLN A 340 -21.86 -14.30 -11.22
C GLN A 340 -20.78 -13.53 -10.45
N LEU A 341 -19.93 -12.76 -11.13
CA LEU A 341 -18.94 -11.91 -10.49
C LEU A 341 -19.60 -10.87 -9.57
N ASN A 342 -20.66 -10.20 -10.01
CA ASN A 342 -21.37 -9.21 -9.21
C ASN A 342 -21.95 -9.84 -7.93
N ASN A 343 -22.55 -11.02 -8.03
CA ASN A 343 -23.08 -11.75 -6.88
C ASN A 343 -21.96 -12.18 -5.92
N VAL A 344 -20.84 -12.69 -6.44
CA VAL A 344 -19.67 -13.07 -5.64
C VAL A 344 -19.00 -11.86 -5.01
N ALA A 345 -18.92 -10.72 -5.70
CA ALA A 345 -18.37 -9.48 -5.15
C ALA A 345 -19.26 -8.96 -4.02
N LYS A 346 -20.59 -8.95 -4.21
CA LYS A 346 -21.56 -8.57 -3.16
C LYS A 346 -21.38 -9.42 -1.91
N THR A 347 -21.38 -10.75 -2.04
CA THR A 347 -21.26 -11.66 -0.89
C THR A 347 -19.85 -11.64 -0.29
N GLY A 348 -18.82 -11.64 -1.14
CA GLY A 348 -17.41 -11.61 -0.75
C GLY A 348 -17.04 -10.35 0.03
N LEU A 349 -17.56 -9.16 -0.35
CA LEU A 349 -17.34 -7.92 0.41
C LEU A 349 -18.01 -7.97 1.79
N LEU A 350 -19.21 -8.54 1.91
CA LEU A 350 -19.87 -8.76 3.20
C LEU A 350 -19.06 -9.74 4.06
N TYR A 351 -18.70 -10.90 3.52
CA TYR A 351 -17.90 -11.91 4.22
C TYR A 351 -16.53 -11.39 4.62
N SER A 352 -15.88 -10.56 3.80
CA SER A 352 -14.61 -9.94 4.15
C SER A 352 -14.71 -9.08 5.42
N THR A 353 -15.83 -8.38 5.61
CA THR A 353 -16.09 -7.57 6.80
C THR A 353 -16.30 -8.47 8.03
N TYR A 354 -17.04 -9.56 7.90
CA TYR A 354 -17.23 -10.52 8.99
C TYR A 354 -15.94 -11.27 9.37
N ILE A 355 -15.16 -11.70 8.38
CA ILE A 355 -13.84 -12.32 8.59
C ILE A 355 -12.91 -11.34 9.30
N GLY A 356 -12.88 -10.08 8.85
CA GLY A 356 -12.13 -9.01 9.50
C GLY A 356 -12.56 -8.81 10.96
N LEU A 357 -13.86 -8.72 11.21
CA LEU A 357 -14.42 -8.53 12.56
C LEU A 357 -14.09 -9.71 13.49
N ALA A 358 -14.28 -10.95 13.02
CA ALA A 358 -13.97 -12.16 13.78
C ALA A 358 -12.46 -12.27 14.07
N SER A 359 -11.62 -11.97 13.08
CA SER A 359 -10.16 -11.99 13.24
C SER A 359 -9.66 -10.91 14.21
N LEU A 360 -10.22 -9.69 14.13
CA LEU A 360 -9.91 -8.60 15.06
C LEU A 360 -10.39 -8.96 16.48
N GLY A 361 -11.63 -9.43 16.62
CA GLY A 361 -12.20 -9.84 17.90
C GLY A 361 -11.37 -10.92 18.58
N PHE A 362 -10.96 -11.94 17.83
CA PHE A 362 -10.05 -12.98 18.34
C PHE A 362 -8.68 -12.41 18.74
N THR A 363 -8.12 -11.49 17.95
CA THR A 363 -6.83 -10.86 18.24
C THR A 363 -6.91 -10.00 19.52
N VAL A 364 -7.98 -9.21 19.66
CA VAL A 364 -8.24 -8.37 20.84
C VAL A 364 -8.47 -9.23 22.08
N ALA A 365 -9.33 -10.25 22.00
CA ALA A 365 -9.60 -11.16 23.11
C ALA A 365 -8.31 -11.83 23.62
N ARG A 366 -7.46 -12.31 22.70
CA ARG A 366 -6.17 -12.89 23.07
C ARG A 366 -5.21 -11.85 23.66
N ALA A 367 -5.18 -10.63 23.13
CA ALA A 367 -4.34 -9.56 23.65
C ALA A 367 -4.76 -9.19 25.08
N ILE A 368 -6.05 -9.04 25.33
CA ILE A 368 -6.62 -8.79 26.66
C ILE A 368 -6.27 -9.94 27.62
N ALA A 369 -6.53 -11.19 27.22
CA ALA A 369 -6.18 -12.35 28.03
C ALA A 369 -4.69 -12.36 28.38
N SER A 370 -3.81 -12.09 27.42
CA SER A 370 -2.37 -12.03 27.65
C SER A 370 -1.93 -10.88 28.55
N SER A 371 -2.67 -9.76 28.58
CA SER A 371 -2.37 -8.63 29.47
C SER A 371 -2.69 -8.93 30.94
N ILE A 372 -3.66 -9.83 31.19
CA ILE A 372 -4.10 -10.22 32.53
C ILE A 372 -3.30 -11.43 33.05
N LEU A 373 -3.08 -12.42 32.18
CA LEU A 373 -2.50 -13.72 32.53
C LEU A 373 -0.96 -13.72 32.62
N ASP A 374 -0.27 -12.61 32.30
CA ASP A 374 1.19 -12.55 32.35
C ASP A 374 1.71 -12.60 33.80
N SER A 375 2.12 -13.79 34.25
CA SER A 375 2.53 -14.07 35.64
C SER A 375 3.75 -13.27 36.10
N ASN A 376 4.55 -12.72 35.19
CA ASN A 376 5.79 -12.02 35.51
C ASN A 376 5.60 -10.56 35.94
N ASN A 377 4.43 -9.96 35.70
CA ASN A 377 4.20 -8.54 35.94
C ASN A 377 3.49 -8.30 37.30
N LYS A 378 3.88 -7.22 37.99
CA LYS A 378 3.18 -6.73 39.19
C LYS A 378 1.74 -6.29 38.85
N PHE A 379 0.83 -6.28 39.83
CA PHE A 379 -0.59 -5.89 39.63
C PHE A 379 -0.76 -4.56 38.87
N LEU A 380 -0.05 -3.50 39.28
CA LEU A 380 -0.14 -2.19 38.62
C LEU A 380 0.30 -2.24 37.15
N GLN A 381 1.32 -3.05 36.83
CA GLN A 381 1.79 -3.22 35.45
C GLN A 381 0.80 -4.02 34.61
N LYS A 382 0.12 -5.00 35.20
CA LYS A 382 -1.00 -5.72 34.56
C LYS A 382 -2.16 -4.78 34.26
N LEU A 383 -2.57 -3.97 35.24
CA LEU A 383 -3.65 -2.99 35.08
C LEU A 383 -3.32 -1.97 33.98
N LEU A 384 -2.11 -1.40 34.01
CA LEU A 384 -1.67 -0.47 32.95
C LEU A 384 -1.61 -1.15 31.58
N SER A 385 -1.09 -2.39 31.49
CA SER A 385 -1.04 -3.13 30.22
C SER A 385 -2.44 -3.43 29.70
N PHE A 386 -3.39 -3.75 30.58
CA PHE A 386 -4.79 -3.98 30.24
C PHE A 386 -5.44 -2.70 29.70
N LEU A 387 -5.39 -1.60 30.46
CA LEU A 387 -5.94 -0.30 30.04
C LEU A 387 -5.37 0.15 28.70
N TYR A 388 -4.06 -0.01 28.52
CA TYR A 388 -3.39 0.34 27.27
C TYR A 388 -3.81 -0.57 26.12
N THR A 389 -4.02 -1.87 26.36
CA THR A 389 -4.52 -2.81 25.34
C THR A 389 -5.95 -2.48 24.94
N VAL A 390 -6.82 -2.14 25.91
CA VAL A 390 -8.22 -1.72 25.66
C VAL A 390 -8.26 -0.43 24.85
N PHE A 391 -7.44 0.57 25.19
CA PHE A 391 -7.35 1.82 24.43
C PHE A 391 -6.99 1.56 22.95
N PHE A 392 -5.98 0.73 22.69
CA PHE A 392 -5.62 0.35 21.31
C PHE A 392 -6.69 -0.48 20.61
N ALA A 393 -7.42 -1.33 21.34
CA ALA A 393 -8.54 -2.08 20.78
C ALA A 393 -9.68 -1.15 20.34
N ILE A 394 -9.99 -0.10 21.11
CA ILE A 394 -11.00 0.91 20.73
C ILE A 394 -10.57 1.65 19.46
N ILE A 395 -9.33 2.14 19.40
CA ILE A 395 -8.79 2.81 18.20
C ILE A 395 -8.87 1.87 16.99
N ALA A 396 -8.44 0.61 17.17
CA ALA A 396 -8.46 -0.38 16.11
C ALA A 396 -9.87 -0.66 15.61
N ALA A 397 -10.85 -0.79 16.51
CA ALA A 397 -12.25 -0.94 16.13
C ALA A 397 -12.75 0.29 15.35
N THR A 398 -12.45 1.51 15.80
CA THR A 398 -12.86 2.74 15.09
C THR A 398 -12.29 2.80 13.67
N ILE A 399 -10.99 2.55 13.50
CA ILE A 399 -10.35 2.55 12.18
C ILE A 399 -10.90 1.42 11.31
N PHE A 400 -11.04 0.21 11.87
CA PHE A 400 -11.61 -0.93 11.17
C PHE A 400 -13.00 -0.61 10.63
N PHE A 401 -13.94 -0.18 11.48
CA PHE A 401 -15.30 0.16 11.06
C PHE A 401 -15.33 1.32 10.06
N ALA A 402 -14.54 2.39 10.26
CA ALA A 402 -14.46 3.46 9.28
C ALA A 402 -13.94 2.97 7.90
N SER A 403 -13.03 2.00 7.90
CA SER A 403 -12.45 1.43 6.69
C SER A 403 -13.33 0.43 5.95
N THR A 404 -14.45 -0.01 6.53
CA THR A 404 -15.47 -0.80 5.81
C THR A 404 -16.27 0.07 4.84
N VAL A 405 -16.33 1.39 5.04
CA VAL A 405 -16.98 2.34 4.12
C VAL A 405 -16.36 2.34 2.73
N PRO A 406 -15.04 2.58 2.55
CA PRO A 406 -14.43 2.51 1.22
C PRO A 406 -14.49 1.09 0.63
N LEU A 407 -14.38 0.04 1.45
CA LEU A 407 -14.45 -1.35 0.97
C LEU A 407 -15.84 -1.71 0.42
N SER A 408 -16.90 -1.37 1.16
CA SER A 408 -18.28 -1.58 0.73
C SER A 408 -18.68 -0.68 -0.44
N SER A 409 -17.97 0.43 -0.68
CA SER A 409 -18.23 1.32 -1.81
C SER A 409 -17.82 0.73 -3.17
N LEU A 410 -17.12 -0.41 -3.19
CA LEU A 410 -16.80 -1.16 -4.41
C LEU A 410 -18.04 -1.75 -5.09
N HIS A 411 -19.13 -1.97 -4.35
CA HIS A 411 -20.37 -2.52 -4.90
C HIS A 411 -21.60 -1.78 -4.32
N ALA A 412 -22.55 -1.42 -5.19
CA ALA A 412 -23.70 -0.60 -4.82
C ALA A 412 -24.53 -1.22 -3.68
N ALA A 413 -24.79 -2.53 -3.75
CA ALA A 413 -25.62 -3.24 -2.77
C ALA A 413 -24.99 -3.32 -1.36
N THR A 414 -23.66 -3.25 -1.23
CA THR A 414 -22.99 -3.26 0.08
C THR A 414 -22.84 -1.86 0.63
N ASN A 415 -22.69 -0.85 -0.24
CA ASN A 415 -22.56 0.54 0.17
C ASN A 415 -23.80 1.06 0.93
N THR A 416 -24.99 0.55 0.62
CA THR A 416 -26.25 0.93 1.29
C THR A 416 -26.42 0.29 2.68
N THR A 417 -25.70 -0.79 2.98
CA THR A 417 -25.80 -1.49 4.28
C THR A 417 -25.01 -0.82 5.41
N ILE A 418 -24.19 0.18 5.09
CA ILE A 418 -23.33 0.85 6.08
C ILE A 418 -24.15 1.84 6.92
N ALA A 419 -24.01 1.73 8.25
CA ALA A 419 -24.67 2.62 9.19
C ALA A 419 -24.21 4.10 9.02
N PRO A 420 -25.12 5.09 9.15
CA PRO A 420 -24.79 6.51 9.03
C PRO A 420 -23.70 6.99 10.00
N SER A 421 -23.68 6.44 11.22
CA SER A 421 -22.67 6.74 12.24
C SER A 421 -21.26 6.38 11.76
N VAL A 422 -21.09 5.22 11.14
CA VAL A 422 -19.82 4.76 10.58
C VAL A 422 -19.38 5.66 9.43
N ARG A 423 -20.31 6.11 8.57
CA ARG A 423 -20.02 7.06 7.49
C ARG A 423 -19.60 8.43 8.03
N THR A 424 -20.19 8.91 9.12
CA THR A 424 -19.76 10.15 9.78
C THR A 424 -18.33 10.05 10.31
N VAL A 425 -17.97 8.93 10.92
CA VAL A 425 -16.59 8.69 11.38
C VAL A 425 -15.63 8.64 10.18
N TYR A 426 -15.97 7.89 9.14
CA TYR A 426 -15.19 7.84 7.90
C TYR A 426 -14.96 9.24 7.31
N ASN A 427 -16.00 10.07 7.18
CA ASN A 427 -15.89 11.42 6.62
C ASN A 427 -14.95 12.34 7.43
N ARG A 428 -14.76 12.09 8.72
CA ARG A 428 -13.79 12.82 9.55
C ARG A 428 -12.37 12.29 9.33
N LEU A 429 -12.20 10.97 9.33
CA LEU A 429 -10.90 10.33 9.12
C LEU A 429 -10.36 10.50 7.70
N SER A 430 -11.23 10.57 6.69
CA SER A 430 -10.85 10.75 5.29
C SER A 430 -10.26 12.13 5.02
N LYS A 431 -10.64 13.17 5.77
CA LYS A 431 -10.01 14.52 5.69
C LYS A 431 -8.53 14.51 6.06
N LEU A 432 -8.15 13.58 6.93
CA LEU A 432 -6.76 13.37 7.33
C LEU A 432 -6.10 12.23 6.55
N HIS A 433 -6.76 11.69 5.52
CA HIS A 433 -6.26 10.54 4.75
C HIS A 433 -5.87 9.33 5.63
N ILE A 434 -6.52 9.17 6.79
CA ILE A 434 -6.32 8.02 7.70
C ILE A 434 -7.07 6.80 7.16
N VAL A 435 -8.12 6.98 6.38
CA VAL A 435 -8.88 5.92 5.73
C VAL A 435 -9.18 6.33 4.30
N ASN A 436 -8.64 5.59 3.32
CA ASN A 436 -8.77 5.91 1.90
C ASN A 436 -9.51 4.84 1.09
N LYS A 437 -9.93 5.25 -0.12
CA LYS A 437 -10.46 4.37 -1.18
C LYS A 437 -9.33 3.96 -2.11
N TYR A 438 -9.37 2.70 -2.57
CA TYR A 438 -8.35 2.13 -3.44
C TYR A 438 -8.94 1.55 -4.73
N GLY A 439 -8.19 1.65 -5.82
CA GLY A 439 -8.57 1.12 -7.12
C GLY A 439 -7.47 1.31 -8.16
N LEU A 440 -6.44 0.46 -8.13
CA LEU A 440 -5.31 0.54 -9.05
C LEU A 440 -5.57 -0.19 -10.36
N PHE A 441 -5.22 0.47 -11.47
CA PHE A 441 -5.27 -0.07 -12.84
C PHE A 441 -6.62 -0.66 -13.20
N ASP A 442 -7.69 0.02 -12.81
CA ASP A 442 -9.07 -0.41 -13.03
C ASP A 442 -9.45 -0.53 -14.52
N LYS A 443 -8.75 0.19 -15.39
CA LYS A 443 -8.78 0.04 -16.85
C LYS A 443 -7.38 0.08 -17.44
N ILE A 444 -7.15 -0.73 -18.47
CA ILE A 444 -5.96 -0.61 -19.32
C ILE A 444 -6.13 0.61 -20.22
N THR A 445 -5.14 1.50 -20.18
CA THR A 445 -5.05 2.70 -21.01
C THR A 445 -4.22 2.43 -22.28
N GLY A 446 -4.33 3.29 -23.30
CA GLY A 446 -3.48 3.19 -24.49
C GLY A 446 -3.81 2.04 -25.46
N ILE A 447 -5.00 1.44 -25.35
CA ILE A 447 -5.42 0.29 -26.20
C ILE A 447 -5.42 0.63 -27.70
N ASN A 448 -5.78 1.87 -28.04
CA ASN A 448 -5.85 2.36 -29.42
C ASN A 448 -4.65 3.27 -29.74
N GLY A 449 -3.53 3.08 -29.05
CA GLY A 449 -2.42 4.02 -29.03
C GLY A 449 -2.55 5.05 -27.91
N ARG A 450 -1.42 5.72 -27.61
CA ARG A 450 -1.32 6.81 -26.65
C ARG A 450 -1.16 8.11 -27.45
N PRO A 451 -2.06 9.10 -27.34
CA PRO A 451 -1.78 10.42 -27.88
C PRO A 451 -0.55 10.96 -27.16
N GLU A 452 0.40 11.52 -27.89
CA GLU A 452 1.65 12.03 -27.34
C GLU A 452 1.97 13.40 -27.89
N ILE A 453 2.47 14.26 -27.02
CA ILE A 453 3.12 15.50 -27.42
C ILE A 453 4.55 15.14 -27.79
N ILE A 454 4.89 15.38 -29.05
CA ILE A 454 6.25 15.29 -29.58
C ILE A 454 6.82 16.70 -29.49
N ILE A 455 7.95 16.84 -28.79
CA ILE A 455 8.68 18.10 -28.72
C ILE A 455 9.78 18.02 -29.75
N GLU A 456 9.82 18.98 -30.67
CA GLU A 456 10.88 19.08 -31.66
C GLU A 456 11.72 20.33 -31.38
N GLY A 457 13.02 20.22 -31.63
CA GLY A 457 13.96 21.32 -31.49
C GLY A 457 14.89 21.41 -32.69
N ALA A 458 15.29 22.63 -33.04
CA ALA A 458 16.27 22.91 -34.07
C ALA A 458 17.30 23.93 -33.55
N ASN A 459 18.56 23.80 -33.97
CA ASN A 459 19.60 24.76 -33.63
C ASN A 459 19.50 26.05 -34.48
N ASN A 460 18.83 25.98 -35.63
CA ASN A 460 18.57 27.10 -36.54
C ASN A 460 17.06 27.19 -36.79
N ILE A 461 16.55 28.40 -37.06
CA ILE A 461 15.11 28.61 -37.32
C ILE A 461 14.62 27.89 -38.60
N GLU A 462 15.54 27.62 -39.52
CA GLU A 462 15.29 26.90 -40.78
C GLU A 462 15.32 25.37 -40.62
N GLY A 463 15.67 24.86 -39.43
CA GLY A 463 15.78 23.43 -39.17
C GLY A 463 17.20 22.87 -39.39
N PRO A 464 17.33 21.52 -39.45
CA PRO A 464 16.26 20.54 -39.32
C PRO A 464 15.67 20.50 -37.91
N TRP A 465 14.35 20.35 -37.83
CA TRP A 465 13.64 20.07 -36.57
C TRP A 465 13.80 18.58 -36.25
N LEU A 466 14.28 18.29 -35.04
CA LEU A 466 14.52 16.93 -34.59
C LEU A 466 13.68 16.65 -33.34
N GLU A 467 13.06 15.48 -33.29
CA GLU A 467 12.33 15.03 -32.12
C GLU A 467 13.27 14.88 -30.91
N TYR A 468 12.87 15.53 -29.81
CA TYR A 468 13.54 15.42 -28.52
C TYR A 468 13.08 14.15 -27.79
N ASN A 469 13.91 13.12 -27.88
CA ASN A 469 13.66 11.85 -27.19
C ASN A 469 13.97 11.95 -25.69
N PHE A 470 12.94 11.83 -24.86
CA PHE A 470 13.13 11.77 -23.41
C PHE A 470 13.67 10.41 -22.95
N LEU A 471 14.76 10.42 -22.17
CA LEU A 471 15.48 9.22 -21.72
C LEU A 471 14.61 8.14 -21.04
N TYR A 472 13.56 8.54 -20.32
CA TYR A 472 12.74 7.64 -19.50
C TYR A 472 11.29 7.55 -19.99
N LYS A 473 11.02 8.10 -21.17
CA LYS A 473 9.73 8.00 -21.84
C LYS A 473 9.88 6.95 -22.96
N PRO A 474 8.98 5.96 -23.07
CA PRO A 474 8.95 5.09 -24.24
C PRO A 474 8.67 5.95 -25.48
N GLY A 475 9.66 6.08 -26.37
CA GLY A 475 9.54 6.72 -27.68
C GLY A 475 9.83 5.70 -28.79
N ASN A 476 11.08 5.28 -28.90
CA ASN A 476 11.46 4.18 -29.80
C ASN A 476 11.07 2.82 -29.21
N VAL A 477 10.04 2.19 -29.77
CA VAL A 477 9.50 0.89 -29.32
C VAL A 477 10.44 -0.30 -29.57
N ASN A 478 11.47 -0.14 -30.40
CA ASN A 478 12.42 -1.22 -30.72
C ASN A 478 13.51 -1.40 -29.65
N ASN A 479 13.62 -0.50 -28.67
CA ASN A 479 14.67 -0.52 -27.67
C ASN A 479 14.11 -0.46 -26.24
N SER A 480 14.77 -1.13 -25.30
CA SER A 480 14.48 -1.01 -23.87
C SER A 480 14.91 0.33 -23.30
N LEU A 481 14.17 0.85 -22.32
CA LEU A 481 14.56 2.05 -21.58
C LEU A 481 15.68 1.77 -20.56
N PRO A 482 16.51 2.78 -20.21
CA PRO A 482 17.45 2.68 -19.10
C PRO A 482 16.74 2.50 -17.76
N PHE A 483 17.46 1.91 -16.78
CA PHE A 483 16.93 1.72 -15.44
C PHE A 483 16.77 3.05 -14.70
N VAL A 484 15.63 3.21 -14.03
CA VAL A 484 15.36 4.34 -13.16
C VAL A 484 15.02 3.83 -11.77
N GLY A 485 15.75 4.33 -10.77
CA GLY A 485 15.52 3.98 -9.37
C GLY A 485 14.14 4.40 -8.86
N THR A 486 13.87 4.09 -7.59
CA THR A 486 12.60 4.36 -6.90
C THR A 486 12.39 5.85 -6.64
N PHE A 487 12.16 6.61 -7.70
CA PHE A 487 11.85 8.02 -7.65
C PHE A 487 10.48 8.27 -8.26
N ARG A 488 9.73 9.17 -7.65
CA ARG A 488 8.60 9.86 -8.23
C ARG A 488 9.13 10.49 -9.52
N ILE A 489 8.52 10.13 -10.64
CA ILE A 489 8.71 10.80 -11.92
C ILE A 489 7.32 10.85 -12.55
N PHE A 490 6.87 12.03 -12.93
CA PHE A 490 5.49 12.24 -13.37
C PHE A 490 5.40 12.36 -14.87
N TRP A 491 5.09 11.25 -15.54
CA TRP A 491 4.68 11.28 -16.95
C TRP A 491 3.18 11.01 -17.15
N ARG A 492 2.45 10.54 -16.13
CA ARG A 492 1.06 10.08 -16.28
C ARG A 492 0.03 11.21 -16.50
N LYS A 493 0.29 12.43 -16.04
CA LYS A 493 -0.71 13.51 -16.05
C LYS A 493 -0.41 14.65 -17.04
N GLN A 494 0.76 14.68 -17.64
CA GLN A 494 1.17 15.78 -18.53
C GLN A 494 0.75 15.63 -20.00
N ILE A 495 0.07 14.53 -20.37
CA ILE A 495 -0.27 14.27 -21.79
C ILE A 495 -1.79 14.30 -22.06
N VAL A 496 -2.64 14.58 -21.06
CA VAL A 496 -4.11 14.68 -21.25
C VAL A 496 -4.68 16.07 -20.94
N ALA A 497 -3.82 17.05 -20.64
CA ALA A 497 -4.23 18.44 -20.45
C ALA A 497 -3.36 19.34 -21.32
N VAL A 498 -3.76 19.45 -22.59
CA VAL A 498 -3.64 20.67 -23.39
C VAL A 498 -5.04 20.98 -23.90
#